data_AF-A0AAQ0E9D7-F1
#
_entry.id   AF-A0AAQ0E9D7-F1
#
_cell.length_a   1.000
_cell.length_b   1.000
_cell.length_c   1.000
_cell.angle_alpha   90.00
_cell.angle_beta   90.00
_cell.angle_gamma   90.00
#
_symmetry.space_group_name_H-M   'P 1'
#
loop_
_entity.id
_entity.type
_entity.pdbx_description
1 polymer ?
#
loop_
_entity_poly.entity_id
_entity_poly.type
_entity_poly.pdbx_seq_one_letter_code
_entity_poly.pdbx_strand_id
1 'polypeptide(L)'
;MKNRLSKKREIIDRLNDEFDKHHYLEKRNRSIASLYKMLRYKSIEYKKSIEAAQKELTLSTGVRQRYTKYDLVACSIAGKHGKFFAFGTSLKVLSSYNKKLHNKLIKLGKIGTPSNHPESDNIIGKCAEVKTANHIINANKKLEILDITFTAAIRPRTLEKISRCPNCVYVFGEEK
;
A
#
# COMPACT_ATOMS: atom_id res chain seq x y z
N MET A 1 -13.42 -17.65 -23.92
CA MET A 1 -13.28 -16.41 -23.11
C MET A 1 -12.98 -16.65 -21.63
N LYS A 2 -13.66 -17.55 -20.91
CA LYS A 2 -13.43 -17.81 -19.46
C LYS A 2 -11.96 -18.08 -19.08
N ASN A 3 -11.24 -18.88 -19.87
CA ASN A 3 -9.84 -19.25 -19.60
C ASN A 3 -8.85 -18.07 -19.69
N ARG A 4 -9.10 -17.07 -20.57
CA ARG A 4 -8.24 -15.88 -20.72
C ARG A 4 -8.39 -14.89 -19.56
N LEU A 5 -9.62 -14.74 -19.04
CA LEU A 5 -9.90 -13.91 -17.87
C LEU A 5 -9.26 -14.49 -16.59
N SER A 6 -9.28 -15.82 -16.43
CA SER A 6 -8.59 -16.52 -15.33
C SER A 6 -7.09 -16.24 -15.33
N LYS A 7 -6.43 -16.48 -16.47
CA LYS A 7 -4.98 -16.28 -16.61
C LYS A 7 -4.55 -14.82 -16.37
N LYS A 8 -5.33 -13.85 -16.86
CA LYS A 8 -5.08 -12.42 -16.59
C LYS A 8 -5.14 -12.13 -15.09
N ARG A 9 -6.14 -12.68 -14.39
CA ARG A 9 -6.35 -12.47 -12.97
C ARG A 9 -5.21 -13.09 -12.14
N GLU A 10 -4.83 -14.33 -12.46
CA GLU A 10 -3.71 -15.03 -11.81
C GLU A 10 -2.39 -14.25 -11.92
N ILE A 11 -2.09 -13.68 -13.10
CA ILE A 11 -0.89 -12.87 -13.31
C ILE A 11 -0.92 -11.62 -12.43
N ILE A 12 -2.06 -10.93 -12.38
CA ILE A 12 -2.24 -9.72 -11.56
C ILE A 12 -2.09 -10.04 -10.07
N ASP A 13 -2.73 -11.11 -9.59
CA ASP A 13 -2.66 -11.51 -8.19
C ASP A 13 -1.22 -11.87 -7.81
N ARG A 14 -0.50 -12.61 -8.68
CA ARG A 14 0.93 -12.89 -8.49
C ARG A 14 1.79 -11.63 -8.40
N LEU A 15 1.61 -10.68 -9.34
CA LEU A 15 2.35 -9.40 -9.35
C LEU A 15 2.10 -8.61 -8.06
N ASN A 16 0.84 -8.54 -7.63
CA ASN A 16 0.45 -7.83 -6.42
C ASN A 16 1.04 -8.47 -5.16
N ASP A 17 0.95 -9.79 -5.04
CA ASP A 17 1.45 -10.53 -3.89
C ASP A 17 2.99 -10.46 -3.81
N GLU A 18 3.68 -10.56 -4.93
CA GLU A 18 5.14 -10.39 -4.99
C GLU A 18 5.55 -8.99 -4.51
N PHE A 19 4.88 -7.95 -5.00
CA PHE A 19 5.15 -6.58 -4.55
C PHE A 19 4.85 -6.39 -3.05
N ASP A 20 3.71 -6.89 -2.56
CA ASP A 20 3.32 -6.79 -1.15
C ASP A 20 4.27 -7.57 -0.22
N LYS A 21 4.82 -8.71 -0.65
CA LYS A 21 5.82 -9.49 0.12
C LYS A 21 7.09 -8.71 0.43
N HIS A 22 7.48 -7.79 -0.44
CA HIS A 22 8.62 -6.91 -0.19
C HIS A 22 8.32 -5.78 0.81
N HIS A 23 7.10 -5.70 1.33
CA HIS A 23 6.67 -4.68 2.28
C HIS A 23 6.49 -5.30 3.68
N TYR A 24 7.57 -5.28 4.46
CA TYR A 24 7.66 -5.89 5.79
C TYR A 24 8.27 -4.91 6.81
N LEU A 25 8.26 -5.32 8.08
CA LEU A 25 8.91 -4.62 9.18
C LEU A 25 10.41 -4.95 9.24
N GLU A 26 11.26 -3.95 9.39
CA GLU A 26 12.68 -4.09 9.66
C GLU A 26 13.12 -3.27 10.89
N LYS A 27 14.21 -3.73 11.52
CA LYS A 27 14.86 -3.04 12.64
C LYS A 27 16.29 -2.64 12.25
N ARG A 28 16.44 -1.50 11.58
CA ARG A 28 17.74 -0.93 11.21
C ARG A 28 17.65 0.59 11.14
N ASN A 29 18.74 1.27 11.49
CA ASN A 29 18.78 2.73 11.41
C ASN A 29 18.86 3.15 9.92
N ARG A 30 17.79 3.78 9.43
CA ARG A 30 17.68 4.33 8.07
C ARG A 30 17.04 5.70 8.14
N SER A 31 17.53 6.63 7.31
CA SER A 31 16.88 7.93 7.13
C SER A 31 15.58 7.77 6.34
N ILE A 32 14.64 8.70 6.52
CA ILE A 32 13.37 8.70 5.77
C ILE A 32 13.63 8.81 4.26
N ALA A 33 14.64 9.60 3.85
CA ALA A 33 15.08 9.72 2.47
C ALA A 33 15.61 8.39 1.89
N SER A 34 16.36 7.61 2.68
CA SER A 34 16.81 6.28 2.27
C SER A 34 15.63 5.33 2.06
N LEU A 35 14.64 5.37 2.95
CA LEU A 35 13.44 4.54 2.83
C LEU A 35 12.62 4.92 1.59
N TYR A 36 12.49 6.22 1.31
CA TYR A 36 11.82 6.69 0.09
C TYR A 36 12.54 6.23 -1.18
N LYS A 37 13.89 6.25 -1.22
CA LYS A 37 14.66 5.71 -2.35
C LYS A 37 14.39 4.21 -2.55
N MET A 38 14.35 3.43 -1.47
CA MET A 38 14.03 2.00 -1.52
C MET A 38 12.59 1.75 -2.00
N LEU A 39 11.61 2.49 -1.47
CA LEU A 39 10.21 2.43 -1.89
C LEU A 39 10.08 2.72 -3.39
N ARG A 40 10.73 3.77 -3.87
CA ARG A 40 10.72 4.15 -5.29
C ARG A 40 11.36 3.09 -6.17
N TYR A 41 12.50 2.52 -5.75
CA TYR A 41 13.15 1.43 -6.47
C TYR A 41 12.21 0.21 -6.61
N LYS A 42 11.62 -0.25 -5.50
CA LYS A 42 10.64 -1.36 -5.53
C LYS A 42 9.45 -1.06 -6.43
N SER A 43 8.96 0.19 -6.41
CA SER A 43 7.84 0.63 -7.25
C SER A 43 8.20 0.64 -8.74
N ILE A 44 9.44 0.99 -9.09
CA ILE A 44 9.94 0.91 -10.48
C ILE A 44 9.96 -0.54 -10.96
N GLU A 45 10.48 -1.46 -10.15
CA GLU A 45 10.51 -2.88 -10.50
C GLU A 45 9.10 -3.44 -10.68
N TYR A 46 8.16 -3.09 -9.80
CA TYR A 46 6.75 -3.48 -9.96
C TYR A 46 6.12 -2.94 -11.25
N LYS A 47 6.37 -1.66 -11.58
CA LYS A 47 5.91 -1.07 -12.85
C LYS A 47 6.47 -1.83 -14.07
N LYS A 48 7.76 -2.15 -14.06
CA LYS A 48 8.39 -2.96 -15.13
C LYS A 48 7.76 -4.35 -15.23
N SER A 49 7.49 -5.01 -14.11
CA SER A 49 6.85 -6.33 -14.10
C SER A 49 5.40 -6.27 -14.64
N ILE A 50 4.67 -5.20 -14.35
CA ILE A 50 3.35 -4.95 -14.96
C ILE A 50 3.46 -4.82 -16.48
N GLU A 51 4.38 -3.98 -16.96
CA GLU A 51 4.58 -3.71 -18.39
C GLU A 51 5.02 -4.97 -19.15
N ALA A 52 5.95 -5.75 -18.57
CA ALA A 52 6.40 -7.02 -19.12
C ALA A 52 5.25 -8.03 -19.22
N ALA A 53 4.47 -8.18 -18.15
CA ALA A 53 3.34 -9.10 -18.13
C ALA A 53 2.24 -8.69 -19.13
N GLN A 54 1.98 -7.38 -19.30
CA GLN A 54 1.04 -6.88 -20.31
C GLN A 54 1.51 -7.19 -21.73
N LYS A 55 2.82 -7.03 -22.00
CA LYS A 55 3.42 -7.36 -23.29
C LYS A 55 3.28 -8.85 -23.59
N GLU A 56 3.63 -9.71 -22.63
CA GLU A 56 3.51 -11.17 -22.77
C GLU A 56 2.06 -11.62 -23.01
N LEU A 57 1.11 -11.06 -22.26
CA LEU A 57 -0.30 -11.40 -22.44
C LEU A 57 -0.85 -10.89 -23.78
N THR A 58 -0.39 -9.73 -24.24
CA THR A 58 -0.74 -9.20 -25.56
C THR A 58 -0.22 -10.12 -26.68
N LEU A 59 1.04 -10.53 -26.60
CA LEU A 59 1.66 -11.44 -27.57
C LEU A 59 0.95 -12.81 -27.60
N SER A 60 0.67 -13.39 -26.44
CA SER A 60 0.04 -14.72 -26.36
C SER A 60 -1.44 -14.72 -26.74
N THR A 61 -2.13 -13.59 -26.65
CA THR A 61 -3.57 -13.51 -26.98
C THR A 61 -3.85 -12.91 -28.36
N GLY A 62 -2.86 -12.26 -28.99
CA GLY A 62 -3.03 -11.50 -30.23
C GLY A 62 -3.87 -10.22 -30.06
N VAL A 63 -4.26 -9.87 -28.83
CA VAL A 63 -5.12 -8.72 -28.52
C VAL A 63 -4.40 -7.84 -27.51
N ARG A 64 -4.39 -6.52 -27.74
CA ARG A 64 -3.78 -5.55 -26.83
C ARG A 64 -4.41 -5.65 -25.43
N GLN A 65 -3.63 -6.10 -24.47
CA GLN A 65 -4.06 -6.20 -23.07
C GLN A 65 -3.62 -4.96 -22.29
N ARG A 66 -4.54 -4.42 -21.51
CA ARG A 66 -4.25 -3.41 -20.48
C ARG A 66 -4.85 -3.89 -19.15
N TYR A 67 -4.06 -3.78 -18.09
CA TYR A 67 -4.55 -4.00 -16.73
C TYR A 67 -5.31 -2.75 -16.29
N THR A 68 -6.44 -2.96 -15.61
CA THR A 68 -7.18 -1.81 -15.11
C THR A 68 -6.45 -1.25 -13.89
N LYS A 69 -6.63 0.04 -13.65
CA LYS A 69 -6.00 0.72 -12.50
C LYS A 69 -6.48 0.16 -11.16
N TYR A 70 -7.63 -0.51 -11.11
CA TYR A 70 -8.24 -1.01 -9.89
C TYR A 70 -7.78 -2.43 -9.51
N ASP A 71 -7.18 -3.16 -10.45
CA ASP A 71 -6.69 -4.52 -10.24
C ASP A 71 -5.30 -4.58 -9.58
N LEU A 72 -4.55 -3.48 -9.66
CA LEU A 72 -3.16 -3.39 -9.25
C LEU A 72 -3.01 -2.57 -7.96
N VAL A 73 -1.89 -2.71 -7.27
CA VAL A 73 -1.60 -1.95 -6.05
C VAL A 73 -1.71 -0.45 -6.32
N ALA A 74 -2.63 0.21 -5.60
CA ALA A 74 -2.95 1.60 -5.85
C ALA A 74 -1.93 2.56 -5.23
N CYS A 75 -1.46 2.26 -4.02
CA CYS A 75 -0.55 3.07 -3.23
C CYS A 75 0.46 2.18 -2.48
N SER A 76 1.68 2.69 -2.33
CA SER A 76 2.72 2.16 -1.44
C SER A 76 3.39 3.30 -0.67
N ILE A 77 3.83 3.01 0.56
CA ILE A 77 4.49 3.98 1.44
C ILE A 77 5.50 3.30 2.35
N ALA A 78 6.49 4.05 2.84
CA ALA A 78 7.33 3.63 3.95
C ALA A 78 7.08 4.52 5.17
N GLY A 79 7.32 3.99 6.36
CA GLY A 79 7.24 4.75 7.61
C GLY A 79 8.29 4.26 8.59
N LYS A 80 8.67 5.11 9.53
CA LYS A 80 9.64 4.79 10.57
C LYS A 80 9.33 5.42 11.91
N HIS A 81 9.85 4.78 12.95
CA HIS A 81 10.04 5.37 14.26
C HIS A 81 11.31 4.78 14.90
N GLY A 82 12.27 5.64 15.24
CA GLY A 82 13.59 5.21 15.73
C GLY A 82 14.29 4.26 14.75
N LYS A 83 14.60 3.05 15.22
CA LYS A 83 15.23 1.97 14.43
C LYS A 83 14.22 1.08 13.70
N PHE A 84 12.92 1.23 13.94
CA PHE A 84 11.89 0.44 13.28
C PHE A 84 11.41 1.15 12.03
N PHE A 85 11.29 0.43 10.93
CA PHE A 85 10.59 0.91 9.75
C PHE A 85 9.81 -0.21 9.10
N ALA A 86 8.77 0.16 8.38
CA ALA A 86 8.00 -0.78 7.57
C ALA A 86 7.65 -0.14 6.24
N PHE A 87 7.37 -0.98 5.26
CA PHE A 87 6.64 -0.56 4.07
C PHE A 87 5.23 -1.14 4.11
N GLY A 88 4.31 -0.47 3.43
CA GLY A 88 2.92 -0.88 3.34
C GLY A 88 2.37 -0.62 1.94
N THR A 89 1.37 -1.41 1.56
CA THR A 89 0.64 -1.26 0.29
C THR A 89 -0.86 -1.15 0.53
N SER A 90 -1.59 -0.59 -0.43
CA SER A 90 -3.04 -0.54 -0.38
C SER A 90 -3.75 -1.81 -0.90
N LEU A 91 -3.05 -2.96 -0.96
CA LEU A 91 -3.57 -4.15 -1.64
C LEU A 91 -4.80 -4.78 -0.94
N LYS A 92 -4.70 -5.00 0.37
CA LYS A 92 -5.66 -5.78 1.17
C LYS A 92 -5.82 -5.21 2.57
N VAL A 93 -7.00 -5.42 3.16
CA VAL A 93 -7.25 -5.17 4.58
C VAL A 93 -6.49 -6.21 5.39
N LEU A 94 -5.95 -5.84 6.56
CA LEU A 94 -5.26 -6.79 7.43
C LEU A 94 -6.27 -7.64 8.20
N SER A 95 -5.87 -8.86 8.56
CA SER A 95 -6.69 -9.73 9.41
C SER A 95 -6.86 -9.17 10.83
N SER A 96 -5.87 -8.40 11.30
CA SER A 96 -5.93 -7.76 12.61
C SER A 96 -5.13 -6.45 12.64
N TYR A 97 -5.57 -5.56 13.52
CA TYR A 97 -4.95 -4.26 13.76
C TYR A 97 -4.54 -4.14 15.21
N ASN A 98 -3.45 -3.43 15.46
CA ASN A 98 -3.06 -3.02 16.80
C ASN A 98 -4.21 -2.26 17.46
N LYS A 99 -4.46 -2.48 18.76
CA LYS A 99 -5.58 -1.89 19.50
C LYS A 99 -5.68 -0.37 19.33
N LYS A 100 -4.57 0.37 19.39
CA LYS A 100 -4.58 1.84 19.23
C LYS A 100 -5.08 2.24 17.84
N LEU A 101 -4.56 1.57 16.81
CA LEU A 101 -4.90 1.84 15.42
C LEU A 101 -6.34 1.41 15.11
N HIS A 102 -6.74 0.22 15.58
CA HIS A 102 -8.11 -0.27 15.48
C HIS A 102 -9.11 0.74 16.05
N ASN A 103 -8.86 1.24 17.27
CA ASN A 103 -9.73 2.21 17.92
C ASN A 103 -9.87 3.53 17.16
N LYS A 104 -8.86 3.94 16.38
CA LYS A 104 -8.98 5.10 15.48
C LYS A 104 -9.77 4.76 14.21
N LEU A 105 -9.51 3.59 13.62
CA LEU A 105 -10.15 3.18 12.37
C LEU A 105 -11.66 2.98 12.52
N ILE A 106 -12.12 2.40 13.63
CA ILE A 106 -13.57 2.17 13.83
C ILE A 106 -14.37 3.46 13.98
N LYS A 107 -13.72 4.58 14.32
CA LYS A 107 -14.38 5.91 14.34
C LYS A 107 -14.76 6.41 12.95
N LEU A 108 -14.11 5.88 11.89
CA LEU A 108 -14.45 6.18 10.50
C LEU A 108 -15.61 5.33 9.98
N GLY A 109 -15.97 4.24 10.68
CA GLY A 109 -16.96 3.26 10.27
C GLY A 109 -16.47 1.82 10.38
N LYS A 110 -17.12 0.88 9.68
CA LYS A 110 -16.75 -0.54 9.70
C LYS A 110 -15.49 -0.78 8.86
N ILE A 111 -14.45 -1.35 9.48
CA ILE A 111 -13.21 -1.74 8.79
C ILE A 111 -13.55 -2.69 7.63
N GLY A 112 -12.91 -2.48 6.47
CA GLY A 112 -13.19 -3.24 5.26
C GLY A 112 -14.35 -2.72 4.41
N THR A 113 -14.99 -1.62 4.82
CA THR A 113 -15.99 -0.89 4.04
C THR A 113 -15.54 0.55 3.76
N PRO A 114 -16.12 1.26 2.77
CA PRO A 114 -15.89 2.69 2.58
C PRO A 114 -16.24 3.47 3.86
N SER A 115 -15.53 4.58 4.09
CA SER A 115 -15.84 5.48 5.20
C SER A 115 -17.09 6.31 4.97
N ASN A 116 -17.66 6.82 6.06
CA ASN A 116 -18.74 7.82 6.01
C ASN A 116 -18.23 9.23 5.62
N HIS A 117 -16.93 9.40 5.32
CA HIS A 117 -16.36 10.69 4.96
C HIS A 117 -16.75 11.06 3.52
N PRO A 118 -17.39 12.22 3.28
CA PRO A 118 -17.93 12.57 1.96
C PRO A 118 -16.87 12.69 0.86
N GLU A 119 -15.64 13.02 1.25
CA GLU A 119 -14.51 13.18 0.31
C GLU A 119 -13.62 11.92 0.19
N SER A 120 -14.03 10.77 0.75
CA SER A 120 -13.19 9.56 0.70
C SER A 120 -13.99 8.28 0.49
N ASP A 121 -13.85 7.72 -0.72
CA ASP A 121 -14.36 6.38 -1.07
C ASP A 121 -13.39 5.24 -0.67
N ASN A 122 -12.31 5.57 0.04
CA ASN A 122 -11.31 4.57 0.41
C ASN A 122 -11.82 3.61 1.49
N ILE A 123 -11.57 2.32 1.28
CA ILE A 123 -11.88 1.27 2.24
C ILE A 123 -11.08 1.49 3.54
N ILE A 124 -11.79 1.59 4.66
CA ILE A 124 -11.19 1.76 5.98
C ILE A 124 -10.26 0.59 6.28
N GLY A 125 -9.04 0.91 6.71
CA GLY A 125 -8.02 -0.06 7.08
C GLY A 125 -7.18 -0.59 5.91
N LYS A 126 -7.55 -0.28 4.66
CA LYS A 126 -6.83 -0.76 3.47
C LYS A 126 -5.64 0.11 3.09
N CYS A 127 -5.58 1.39 3.51
CA CYS A 127 -4.52 2.32 3.11
C CYS A 127 -3.11 1.85 3.51
N ALA A 128 -2.11 2.24 2.71
CA ALA A 128 -0.73 1.83 2.89
C ALA A 128 -0.14 2.33 4.23
N GLU A 129 -0.51 3.54 4.64
CA GLU A 129 -0.16 4.18 5.91
C GLU A 129 -0.62 3.34 7.09
N VAL A 130 -1.84 2.80 7.00
CA VAL A 130 -2.43 1.94 8.05
C VAL A 130 -1.61 0.67 8.20
N LYS A 131 -1.27 -0.01 7.09
CA LYS A 131 -0.44 -1.22 7.16
C LYS A 131 0.94 -0.93 7.75
N THR A 132 1.61 0.10 7.24
CA THR A 132 2.92 0.54 7.73
C THR A 132 2.88 0.83 9.23
N ALA A 133 1.90 1.62 9.68
CA ALA A 133 1.73 1.94 11.10
C ALA A 133 1.45 0.70 11.94
N ASN A 134 0.57 -0.20 11.47
CA ASN A 134 0.25 -1.43 12.17
C ASN A 134 1.50 -2.27 12.45
N HIS A 135 2.37 -2.43 11.44
CA HIS A 135 3.62 -3.16 11.59
C HIS A 135 4.56 -2.50 12.63
N ILE A 136 4.73 -1.18 12.57
CA ILE A 136 5.64 -0.46 13.47
C ILE A 136 5.11 -0.47 14.92
N ILE A 137 3.81 -0.22 15.13
CA ILE A 137 3.22 -0.18 16.47
C ILE A 137 3.16 -1.58 17.10
N ASN A 138 2.96 -2.63 16.31
CA ASN A 138 3.06 -4.00 16.82
C ASN A 138 4.47 -4.34 17.30
N ALA A 139 5.50 -3.78 16.67
CA ALA A 139 6.89 -3.93 17.10
C ALA A 139 7.22 -3.14 18.37
N ASN A 140 6.55 -2.00 18.58
CA ASN A 140 6.70 -1.16 19.77
C ASN A 140 5.34 -0.65 20.26
N LYS A 141 4.68 -1.41 21.14
CA LYS A 141 3.30 -1.12 21.61
C LYS A 141 3.17 0.20 22.39
N LYS A 142 4.28 0.74 22.91
CA LYS A 142 4.30 2.03 23.62
C LYS A 142 4.26 3.22 22.67
N LEU A 143 4.57 3.02 21.39
CA LEU A 143 4.58 4.06 20.37
C LEU A 143 3.19 4.68 20.18
N GLU A 144 3.14 6.00 20.01
CA GLU A 144 1.92 6.69 19.57
C GLU A 144 1.85 6.75 18.05
N ILE A 145 0.62 6.69 17.52
CA ILE A 145 0.35 6.66 16.07
C ILE A 145 0.99 7.87 15.36
N LEU A 146 0.97 9.04 16.02
CA LEU A 146 1.44 10.31 15.46
C LEU A 146 2.96 10.46 15.45
N ASP A 147 3.70 9.58 16.14
CA ASP A 147 5.16 9.61 16.19
C ASP A 147 5.79 8.93 14.96
N ILE A 148 4.98 8.28 14.13
CA ILE A 148 5.44 7.61 12.91
C ILE A 148 5.67 8.65 11.83
N THR A 149 6.92 8.73 11.37
CA THR A 149 7.28 9.55 10.22
C THR A 149 7.08 8.73 8.94
N PHE A 150 6.25 9.20 8.03
CA PHE A 150 6.02 8.57 6.74
C PHE A 150 6.85 9.23 5.64
N THR A 151 7.15 8.48 4.59
CA THR A 151 7.61 9.05 3.32
C THR A 151 6.42 9.65 2.57
N ALA A 152 6.68 10.35 1.46
CA ALA A 152 5.62 10.56 0.47
C ALA A 152 5.09 9.20 0.00
N ALA A 153 3.77 9.08 -0.13
CA ALA A 153 3.13 7.93 -0.73
C ALA A 153 3.31 7.95 -2.25
N ILE A 154 3.44 6.77 -2.86
CA ILE A 154 3.65 6.61 -4.31
C ILE A 154 2.54 5.73 -4.89
N ARG A 155 2.03 6.09 -6.07
CA ARG A 155 1.28 5.16 -6.93
C ARG A 155 2.30 4.29 -7.67
N PRO A 156 2.52 3.01 -7.31
CA PRO A 156 3.68 2.27 -7.81
C PRO A 156 3.59 1.97 -9.32
N ARG A 157 2.41 2.13 -9.93
CA ARG A 157 2.13 1.91 -11.35
C ARG A 157 2.53 3.12 -12.23
N THR A 158 2.50 4.32 -11.66
CA THR A 158 2.78 5.58 -12.37
C THR A 158 4.00 6.31 -11.81
N LEU A 159 4.41 5.97 -10.58
CA LEU A 159 5.45 6.62 -9.78
C LEU A 159 5.07 8.04 -9.32
N GLU A 160 3.81 8.43 -9.49
CA GLU A 160 3.28 9.68 -9.00
C GLU A 160 3.26 9.68 -7.47
N LYS A 161 3.69 10.80 -6.88
CA LYS A 161 3.46 11.06 -5.47
C LYS A 161 1.98 11.37 -5.28
N ILE A 162 1.42 10.93 -4.15
CA ILE A 162 0.04 11.25 -3.77
C ILE A 162 0.00 11.74 -2.34
N SER A 163 -0.95 12.64 -2.07
CA SER A 163 -1.28 13.07 -0.72
C SER A 163 -2.06 12.00 0.03
N ARG A 164 -2.00 12.07 1.36
CA ARG A 164 -2.89 11.30 2.24
C ARG A 164 -4.35 11.55 1.89
N CYS A 165 -5.14 10.47 1.86
CA CYS A 165 -6.59 10.57 1.78
C CYS A 165 -7.18 11.10 3.11
N PRO A 166 -8.43 11.62 3.10
CA PRO A 166 -9.08 12.14 4.31
C PRO A 166 -9.10 11.16 5.48
N ASN A 167 -9.31 9.85 5.22
CA ASN A 167 -9.23 8.82 6.25
C ASN A 167 -7.85 8.73 6.91
N CYS A 168 -6.77 8.87 6.13
CA CYS A 168 -5.41 8.87 6.64
C CYS A 168 -5.08 10.16 7.38
N VAL A 169 -5.58 11.31 6.90
CA VAL A 169 -5.45 12.59 7.62
C VAL A 169 -6.10 12.51 8.99
N TYR A 170 -7.31 11.95 9.09
CA TYR A 170 -7.98 11.75 10.38
C TYR A 170 -7.16 10.89 11.37
N VAL A 171 -6.52 9.82 10.87
CA VAL A 171 -5.78 8.87 11.72
C VAL A 171 -4.40 9.40 12.11
N PHE A 172 -3.67 9.97 11.15
CA PHE A 172 -2.24 10.29 11.25
C PHE A 172 -1.92 11.79 11.24
N GLY A 173 -2.92 12.65 11.04
CA GLY A 173 -2.75 14.09 10.81
C GLY A 173 -2.34 14.42 9.38
N GLU A 174 -2.15 15.71 9.14
CA GLU A 174 -1.65 16.24 7.87
C GLU A 174 -0.22 15.77 7.55
N GLU A 175 0.13 15.83 6.28
CA GLU A 175 1.51 15.62 5.84
C GLU A 175 2.41 16.73 6.41
N LYS A 176 3.61 16.35 6.87
CA LYS A 176 4.60 17.27 7.44
C LYS A 176 5.79 17.40 6.49
#